data_AF-A0A3A8YBI1-F1
#
_entry.id   AF-A0A3A8YBI1-F1
#
_cell.length_a   1.000
_cell.length_b   1.000
_cell.length_c   1.000
_cell.angle_alpha   90.00
_cell.angle_beta   90.00
_cell.angle_gamma   90.00
#
_symmetry.space_group_name_H-M   'P 1'
#
loop_
_entity.id
_entity.type
_entity.pdbx_description
1 polymer ?
#
loop_
_entity_poly.entity_id
_entity_poly.type
_entity_poly.pdbx_seq_one_letter_code
_entity_poly.pdbx_strand_id
1 'polypeptide(L)'
;MPEYSLRQRELFVQKSTRVAASYLRRTEELGDIPQAMKPFLDVLRRGFVDLEDVSRSQGMKTVGTYCVMVPSELIWAAGAMPVRLCSGSYTAYTIGDDLVPRDACPLVKSVMGFGEIEVSPLYSNCSLMVIPVTCDCKKKLAGMLERLKPTVTLHVPSSKERDADMEEYVRELYRLIPILEEVTG
;
A
#
# COMPACT_ATOMS: atom_id res chain seq x y z
N MET A 1 -19.91 3.41 -7.23
CA MET A 1 -19.27 2.39 -6.37
C MET A 1 -20.08 2.29 -5.09
N PRO A 2 -20.04 1.18 -4.33
CA PRO A 2 -20.89 1.04 -3.15
C PRO A 2 -20.51 2.08 -2.10
N GLU A 3 -21.44 2.96 -1.74
CA GLU A 3 -21.20 3.94 -0.69
C GLU A 3 -21.38 3.25 0.67
N TYR A 4 -20.27 3.00 1.38
CA TYR A 4 -20.31 2.35 2.70
C TYR A 4 -20.85 3.31 3.75
N SER A 5 -21.91 2.91 4.44
CA SER A 5 -22.48 3.66 5.55
C SER A 5 -21.47 3.87 6.69
N LEU A 6 -21.67 4.92 7.49
CA LEU A 6 -20.86 5.18 8.70
C LEU A 6 -20.78 3.95 9.61
N ARG A 7 -21.90 3.25 9.80
CA ARG A 7 -21.96 2.01 10.57
C ARG A 7 -21.08 0.89 9.98
N GLN A 8 -21.06 0.73 8.66
CA GLN A 8 -20.19 -0.28 8.02
C GLN A 8 -18.71 0.07 8.21
N ARG A 9 -18.35 1.36 8.09
CA ARG A 9 -16.99 1.86 8.34
C ARG A 9 -16.57 1.62 9.80
N GLU A 10 -17.44 1.93 10.77
CA GLU A 10 -17.21 1.67 12.19
C GLU A 10 -17.01 0.17 12.48
N LEU A 11 -17.88 -0.70 11.96
CA LEU A 11 -17.76 -2.14 12.12
C LEU A 11 -16.47 -2.69 11.51
N PHE A 12 -16.06 -2.15 10.36
CA PHE A 12 -14.78 -2.49 9.75
C PHE A 12 -13.61 -2.11 10.66
N VAL A 13 -13.59 -0.87 11.16
CA VAL A 13 -12.56 -0.38 12.09
C VAL A 13 -12.49 -1.26 13.33
N GLN A 14 -13.62 -1.51 13.99
CA GLN A 14 -13.69 -2.36 15.18
C GLN A 14 -13.16 -3.77 14.90
N LYS A 15 -13.56 -4.39 13.78
CA LYS A 15 -13.10 -5.74 13.44
C LYS A 15 -11.61 -5.75 13.09
N SER A 16 -11.14 -4.81 12.27
CA SER A 16 -9.75 -4.75 11.79
C SER A 16 -8.78 -4.50 12.93
N THR A 17 -9.04 -3.50 13.78
CA THR A 17 -8.19 -3.14 14.93
C THR A 17 -8.17 -4.25 15.99
N ARG A 18 -9.31 -4.89 16.28
CA ARG A 18 -9.37 -6.04 17.20
C ARG A 18 -8.54 -7.22 16.70
N VAL A 19 -8.61 -7.52 15.40
CA VAL A 19 -7.81 -8.59 14.79
C VAL A 19 -6.32 -8.26 14.87
N ALA A 20 -5.92 -7.04 14.49
CA ALA A 20 -4.53 -6.58 14.59
C ALA A 20 -4.00 -6.65 16.03
N ALA A 21 -4.77 -6.16 17.00
CA ALA A 21 -4.42 -6.19 18.42
C ALA A 21 -4.27 -7.63 18.93
N SER A 22 -5.10 -8.56 18.45
CA SER A 22 -4.97 -9.98 18.81
C SER A 22 -3.70 -10.61 18.26
N TYR A 23 -3.28 -10.27 17.03
CA TYR A 23 -2.02 -10.77 16.47
C TYR A 23 -0.81 -10.18 17.18
N LEU A 24 -0.85 -8.90 17.53
CA LEU A 24 0.24 -8.26 18.28
C LEU A 24 0.40 -8.86 19.67
N ARG A 25 -0.70 -9.06 20.42
CA ARG A 25 -0.64 -9.73 21.73
C ARG A 25 -0.06 -11.14 21.63
N ARG A 26 -0.52 -11.94 20.66
CA ARG A 26 0.05 -13.28 20.41
C ARG A 26 1.53 -13.22 20.09
N THR A 27 1.95 -12.20 19.34
CA THR A 27 3.38 -12.01 19.02
C THR A 27 4.16 -11.67 20.29
N GLU A 28 3.64 -10.80 21.14
CA GLU A 28 4.20 -10.42 22.44
C GLU A 28 4.26 -11.60 23.44
N GLU A 29 3.40 -12.60 23.28
CA GLU A 29 3.34 -13.82 24.08
C GLU A 29 4.23 -14.96 23.54
N LEU A 30 4.81 -14.81 22.33
CA LEU A 30 5.69 -15.81 21.72
C LEU A 30 7.10 -15.77 22.36
N GLY A 31 7.22 -16.33 23.55
CA GLY A 31 8.49 -16.62 24.21
C GLY A 31 9.36 -15.38 24.48
N ASP A 32 10.68 -15.58 24.49
CA ASP A 32 11.66 -14.53 24.79
C ASP A 32 11.88 -13.61 23.58
N ILE A 33 11.07 -12.56 23.47
CA ILE A 33 11.19 -11.55 22.43
C ILE A 33 12.34 -10.60 22.77
N PRO A 34 13.34 -10.42 21.88
CA PRO A 34 14.41 -9.46 22.11
C PRO A 34 13.87 -8.05 22.32
N GLN A 35 14.46 -7.29 23.25
CA GLN A 35 14.08 -5.89 23.49
C GLN A 35 14.15 -5.02 22.22
N ALA A 36 15.07 -5.37 21.30
CA ALA A 36 15.23 -4.72 20.00
C ALA A 36 13.99 -4.87 19.08
N MET A 37 13.06 -5.78 19.38
CA MET A 37 11.81 -5.97 18.62
C MET A 37 10.75 -4.90 18.93
N LYS A 38 10.85 -4.24 20.10
CA LYS A 38 9.83 -3.29 20.58
C LYS A 38 9.49 -2.19 19.56
N PRO A 39 10.44 -1.51 18.90
CA PRO A 39 10.11 -0.46 17.92
C PRO A 39 9.29 -0.99 16.73
N PHE A 40 9.49 -2.23 16.31
CA PHE A 40 8.74 -2.85 15.21
C PHE A 40 7.29 -3.12 15.61
N LEU A 41 7.07 -3.63 16.83
CA LEU A 41 5.72 -3.84 17.38
C LEU A 41 4.99 -2.52 17.57
N ASP A 42 5.69 -1.46 18.02
CA ASP A 42 5.13 -0.12 18.19
C ASP A 42 4.68 0.49 16.84
N VAL A 43 5.43 0.25 15.75
CA VAL A 43 5.00 0.68 14.40
C VAL A 43 3.75 -0.07 13.96
N LEU A 44 3.69 -1.39 14.18
CA LEU A 44 2.53 -2.19 13.82
C LEU A 44 1.29 -1.82 14.64
N ARG A 45 1.46 -1.54 15.94
CA ARG A 45 0.39 -1.10 16.84
C ARG A 45 -0.20 0.23 16.37
N ARG A 46 0.65 1.24 16.18
CA ARG A 46 0.20 2.56 15.70
C ARG A 46 -0.54 2.46 14.38
N GLY A 47 0.01 1.76 13.39
CA GLY A 47 -0.59 1.67 12.06
C GLY A 47 -1.88 0.84 11.98
N PHE A 48 -1.98 -0.28 12.72
CA PHE A 48 -3.08 -1.24 12.54
C PHE A 48 -4.04 -1.36 13.72
N VAL A 49 -3.67 -0.91 14.91
CA VAL A 49 -4.54 -0.87 16.09
C VAL A 49 -5.06 0.54 16.32
N ASP A 50 -4.16 1.51 16.36
CA ASP A 50 -4.50 2.90 16.66
C ASP A 50 -4.91 3.68 15.40
N LEU A 51 -4.72 3.07 14.22
CA LEU A 51 -5.00 3.63 12.90
C LEU A 51 -4.32 4.98 12.67
N GLU A 52 -3.11 5.14 13.20
CA GLU A 52 -2.27 6.29 12.93
C GLU A 52 -1.66 6.23 11.53
N ASP A 53 -1.35 7.41 11.00
CA ASP A 53 -0.56 7.52 9.78
C ASP A 53 0.93 7.27 10.07
N VAL A 54 1.70 7.06 9.02
CA VAL A 54 3.15 6.87 9.11
C VAL A 54 3.83 8.17 9.57
N SER A 55 4.70 8.05 10.57
CA SER A 55 5.48 9.17 11.11
C SER A 55 6.47 9.71 10.09
N ARG A 56 6.46 11.04 9.88
CA ARG A 56 7.30 11.74 8.90
C ARG A 56 7.51 13.20 9.29
N SER A 57 8.48 13.86 8.65
CA SER A 57 8.69 15.30 8.81
C SER A 57 7.47 16.09 8.31
N GLN A 58 7.25 17.25 8.92
CA GLN A 58 6.13 18.13 8.57
C GLN A 58 6.24 18.56 7.09
N GLY A 59 5.14 18.42 6.36
CA GLY A 59 5.07 18.73 4.92
C GLY A 59 5.51 17.60 4.01
N MET A 60 6.19 16.56 4.51
CA MET A 60 6.60 15.41 3.71
C MET A 60 5.39 14.63 3.21
N LYS A 61 5.33 14.40 1.90
CA LYS A 61 4.28 13.61 1.24
C LYS A 61 4.56 12.11 1.39
N THR A 62 3.52 11.30 1.25
CA THR A 62 3.63 9.83 1.21
C THR A 62 3.26 9.32 -0.17
N VAL A 63 4.03 8.34 -0.65
CA VAL A 63 3.80 7.64 -1.93
C VAL A 63 3.58 6.17 -1.65
N GLY A 64 2.40 5.67 -1.98
CA GLY A 64 2.02 4.28 -1.80
C GLY A 64 2.66 3.39 -2.87
N THR A 65 3.40 2.37 -2.46
CA THR A 65 4.06 1.42 -3.38
C THR A 65 3.50 0.01 -3.20
N TYR A 66 3.38 -0.71 -4.32
CA TYR A 66 2.74 -2.03 -4.37
C TYR A 66 3.69 -3.16 -4.78
N CYS A 67 5.00 -2.93 -4.74
CA CYS A 67 6.04 -3.96 -4.86
C CYS A 67 7.41 -3.35 -4.56
N VAL A 68 8.41 -4.21 -4.34
CA VAL A 68 9.82 -3.80 -4.27
C VAL A 68 10.38 -3.30 -5.61
N MET A 69 9.68 -3.54 -6.72
CA MET A 69 10.08 -3.07 -8.06
C MET A 69 9.90 -1.56 -8.26
N VAL A 70 9.23 -0.86 -7.34
CA VAL A 70 9.23 0.60 -7.32
C VAL A 70 10.48 1.05 -6.56
N PRO A 71 11.39 1.82 -7.16
CA PRO A 71 12.60 2.27 -6.50
C PRO A 71 12.26 3.28 -5.41
N SER A 72 12.40 2.87 -4.16
CA SER A 72 12.20 3.74 -2.99
C SER A 72 13.15 4.93 -2.99
N GLU A 73 14.31 4.77 -3.59
CA GLU A 73 15.39 5.73 -3.71
C GLU A 73 14.95 6.97 -4.48
N LEU A 74 14.17 6.81 -5.57
CA LEU A 74 13.62 7.95 -6.31
C LEU A 74 12.58 8.71 -5.48
N ILE A 75 11.76 8.00 -4.71
CA ILE A 75 10.72 8.61 -3.86
C ILE A 75 11.39 9.42 -2.73
N TRP A 76 12.41 8.86 -2.08
CA TRP A 76 13.20 9.57 -1.07
C TRP A 76 13.95 10.77 -1.66
N ALA A 77 14.54 10.62 -2.85
CA ALA A 77 15.25 11.70 -3.54
C ALA A 77 14.33 12.87 -3.89
N ALA A 78 13.08 12.58 -4.25
CA ALA A 78 12.03 13.59 -4.45
C ALA A 78 11.53 14.22 -3.13
N GLY A 79 12.01 13.79 -1.95
CA GLY A 79 11.56 14.33 -0.68
C GLY A 79 10.20 13.79 -0.21
N ALA A 80 9.77 12.63 -0.71
CA ALA A 80 8.58 11.91 -0.23
C ALA A 80 8.97 10.63 0.50
N MET A 81 8.05 10.11 1.33
CA MET A 81 8.24 8.86 2.02
C MET A 81 7.49 7.71 1.31
N PRO A 82 8.17 6.64 0.91
CA PRO A 82 7.52 5.46 0.35
C PRO A 82 6.82 4.65 1.44
N VAL A 83 5.57 4.27 1.18
CA VAL A 83 4.75 3.44 2.08
C VAL A 83 4.33 2.18 1.34
N ARG A 84 4.70 1.00 1.84
CA ARG A 84 4.32 -0.27 1.20
C ARG A 84 2.89 -0.64 1.58
N LEU A 85 1.99 -0.62 0.60
CA LEU A 85 0.54 -0.77 0.80
C LEU A 85 -0.03 -2.11 0.33
N CYS A 86 0.82 -3.09 0.03
CA CYS A 86 0.34 -4.48 -0.10
C CYS A 86 -0.19 -4.98 1.24
N SER A 87 -1.38 -5.59 1.23
CA SER A 87 -2.07 -6.00 2.46
C SER A 87 -2.42 -7.49 2.45
N GLY A 88 -2.28 -8.11 3.62
CA GLY A 88 -2.78 -9.45 3.94
C GLY A 88 -3.99 -9.44 4.88
N SER A 89 -4.64 -8.29 5.08
CA SER A 89 -5.80 -8.18 5.97
C SER A 89 -6.99 -8.98 5.43
N TYR A 90 -7.41 -9.99 6.19
CA TYR A 90 -8.63 -10.76 5.89
C TYR A 90 -9.90 -9.91 6.00
N THR A 91 -9.91 -8.93 6.92
CA THR A 91 -11.04 -8.00 7.08
C THR A 91 -11.19 -7.11 5.84
N ALA A 92 -10.10 -6.59 5.29
CA ALA A 92 -10.12 -5.84 4.03
C ALA A 92 -10.40 -6.74 2.83
N TYR A 93 -9.88 -7.98 2.83
CA TYR A 93 -10.19 -8.97 1.79
C TYR A 93 -11.70 -9.16 1.65
N THR A 94 -12.46 -9.29 2.75
CA THR A 94 -13.91 -9.51 2.67
C THR A 94 -14.68 -8.37 2.00
N ILE A 95 -14.13 -7.15 2.01
CA ILE A 95 -14.69 -6.03 1.25
C ILE A 95 -14.29 -6.15 -0.22
N GLY A 96 -13.01 -6.38 -0.49
CA GLY A 96 -12.51 -6.43 -1.86
C GLY A 96 -12.96 -7.65 -2.67
N ASP A 97 -13.41 -8.72 -2.02
CA ASP A 97 -13.96 -9.91 -2.68
C ASP A 97 -15.23 -9.60 -3.49
N ASP A 98 -16.00 -8.58 -3.07
CA ASP A 98 -17.16 -8.08 -3.81
C ASP A 98 -16.80 -7.11 -4.95
N LEU A 99 -15.56 -6.58 -4.96
CA LEU A 99 -15.11 -5.51 -5.87
C LEU A 99 -14.23 -6.02 -7.01
N VAL A 100 -13.47 -7.08 -6.75
CA VAL A 100 -12.43 -7.62 -7.64
C VAL A 100 -12.86 -9.01 -8.10
N PRO A 101 -12.49 -9.47 -9.32
CA PRO A 101 -12.80 -10.82 -9.78
C PRO A 101 -12.50 -11.92 -8.76
N ARG A 102 -13.39 -12.92 -8.69
CA ARG A 102 -13.34 -14.02 -7.70
C ARG A 102 -12.02 -14.78 -7.72
N ASP A 103 -11.43 -14.95 -8.89
CA ASP A 103 -10.17 -15.64 -9.14
C ASP A 103 -8.91 -14.77 -8.93
N ALA A 104 -9.07 -13.49 -8.60
CA ALA A 104 -7.95 -12.60 -8.35
C ALA A 104 -7.23 -12.91 -7.03
N CYS A 105 -5.93 -12.55 -7.00
CA CYS A 105 -5.07 -12.71 -5.84
C CYS A 105 -5.67 -12.06 -4.56
N PRO A 106 -5.67 -12.74 -3.40
CA PRO A 106 -6.17 -12.20 -2.13
C PRO A 106 -5.52 -10.88 -1.71
N LEU A 107 -4.25 -10.66 -2.08
CA LEU A 107 -3.55 -9.40 -1.82
C LEU A 107 -4.24 -8.23 -2.52
N VAL A 108 -4.59 -8.38 -3.80
CA VAL A 108 -5.25 -7.33 -4.59
C VAL A 108 -6.64 -7.02 -4.06
N LYS A 109 -7.38 -8.07 -3.65
CA LYS A 109 -8.66 -7.90 -2.96
C LYS A 109 -8.51 -7.12 -1.66
N SER A 110 -7.54 -7.48 -0.81
CA SER A 110 -7.28 -6.76 0.44
C SER A 110 -6.93 -5.29 0.20
N VAL A 111 -6.11 -5.00 -0.82
CA VAL A 111 -5.77 -3.62 -1.21
C VAL A 111 -7.01 -2.84 -1.63
N MET A 112 -7.84 -3.41 -2.52
CA MET A 112 -9.07 -2.75 -2.95
C MET A 112 -10.03 -2.51 -1.78
N GLY A 113 -10.14 -3.47 -0.85
CA GLY A 113 -10.95 -3.31 0.34
C GLY A 113 -10.50 -2.14 1.22
N PHE A 114 -9.20 -1.94 1.40
CA PHE A 114 -8.66 -0.80 2.13
C PHE A 114 -8.82 0.53 1.37
N GLY A 115 -8.63 0.52 0.05
CA GLY A 115 -8.83 1.70 -0.79
C GLY A 115 -10.29 2.17 -0.76
N GLU A 116 -11.24 1.24 -0.80
CA GLU A 116 -12.67 1.54 -0.88
C GLU A 116 -13.27 2.01 0.44
N ILE A 117 -12.87 1.39 1.55
CA ILE A 117 -13.47 1.69 2.87
C ILE A 117 -12.97 3.03 3.45
N GLU A 118 -11.81 3.51 2.98
CA GLU A 118 -11.19 4.81 3.32
C GLU A 118 -10.92 5.06 4.82
N VAL A 119 -10.80 4.02 5.65
CA VAL A 119 -10.60 4.19 7.10
C VAL A 119 -9.14 4.24 7.55
N SER A 120 -8.18 3.89 6.69
CA SER A 120 -6.77 3.83 7.06
C SER A 120 -6.03 5.06 6.53
N PRO A 121 -5.47 5.91 7.42
CA PRO A 121 -4.67 7.07 7.00
C PRO A 121 -3.49 6.69 6.12
N LEU A 122 -2.91 5.50 6.28
CA LEU A 122 -1.83 5.00 5.42
C LEU A 122 -2.22 5.00 3.93
N TYR A 123 -3.48 4.69 3.61
CA TYR A 123 -4.02 4.74 2.25
C TYR A 123 -4.56 6.12 1.92
N SER A 124 -5.38 6.69 2.81
CA SER A 124 -6.10 7.94 2.59
C SER A 124 -5.18 9.17 2.51
N ASN A 125 -4.00 9.15 3.12
CA ASN A 125 -3.06 10.28 3.09
C ASN A 125 -1.98 10.15 2.01
N CYS A 126 -1.92 9.02 1.30
CA CYS A 126 -1.02 8.89 0.15
C CYS A 126 -1.40 9.89 -0.93
N SER A 127 -0.38 10.62 -1.41
CA SER A 127 -0.52 11.64 -2.46
C SER A 127 -0.46 11.03 -3.86
N LEU A 128 0.24 9.90 -4.00
CA LEU A 128 0.35 9.12 -5.24
C LEU A 128 0.46 7.64 -4.91
N MET A 129 -0.12 6.80 -5.77
CA MET A 129 0.05 5.35 -5.79
C MET A 129 0.90 4.93 -6.99
N VAL A 130 2.01 4.22 -6.75
CA VAL A 130 2.89 3.69 -7.80
C VAL A 130 2.77 2.16 -7.84
N ILE A 131 2.22 1.65 -8.94
CA ILE A 131 1.93 0.22 -9.12
C ILE A 131 2.81 -0.35 -10.22
N PRO A 132 3.81 -1.17 -9.86
CA PRO A 132 4.62 -1.83 -10.87
C PRO A 132 3.84 -3.00 -11.48
N VAL A 133 3.80 -3.04 -12.80
CA VAL A 133 3.03 -4.01 -13.59
C VAL A 133 3.80 -5.33 -13.67
N THR A 134 3.90 -6.04 -12.54
CA THR A 134 4.62 -7.32 -12.44
C THR A 134 3.71 -8.54 -12.65
N CYS A 135 2.40 -8.37 -12.57
CA CYS A 135 1.41 -9.41 -12.86
C CYS A 135 0.10 -8.78 -13.34
N ASP A 136 -0.76 -9.58 -13.97
CA ASP A 136 -2.04 -9.11 -14.54
C ASP A 136 -2.98 -8.55 -13.48
N CYS A 137 -3.02 -9.17 -12.29
CA CYS A 137 -3.83 -8.68 -11.18
C CYS A 137 -3.43 -7.25 -10.77
N LYS A 138 -2.13 -6.92 -10.75
CA LYS A 138 -1.65 -5.56 -10.45
C LYS A 138 -1.93 -4.58 -11.58
N LYS A 139 -1.84 -5.02 -12.84
CA LYS A 139 -2.23 -4.20 -14.00
C LYS A 139 -3.68 -3.73 -13.89
N LYS A 140 -4.59 -4.65 -13.54
CA LYS A 140 -6.01 -4.33 -13.33
C LYS A 140 -6.24 -3.51 -12.08
N LEU A 141 -5.54 -3.83 -10.99
CA LEU A 141 -5.58 -3.06 -9.74
C LEU A 141 -5.28 -1.58 -9.98
N ALA A 142 -4.31 -1.25 -10.85
CA ALA A 142 -3.97 0.14 -11.14
C ALA A 142 -5.14 0.94 -11.70
N GLY A 143 -5.85 0.41 -12.70
CA GLY A 143 -7.03 1.09 -13.25
C GLY A 143 -8.22 1.13 -12.27
N MET A 144 -8.25 0.27 -11.26
CA MET A 144 -9.26 0.34 -10.19
C MET A 144 -8.90 1.43 -9.16
N LEU A 145 -7.64 1.47 -8.72
CA LEU A 145 -7.15 2.44 -7.73
C LEU A 145 -7.12 3.88 -8.28
N GLU A 146 -6.91 4.06 -9.59
CA GLU A 146 -6.96 5.35 -10.25
C GLU A 146 -8.30 6.09 -10.04
N ARG A 147 -9.39 5.35 -9.83
CA ARG A 147 -10.71 5.92 -9.53
C ARG A 147 -10.82 6.49 -8.11
N LEU A 148 -9.94 6.06 -7.21
CA LEU A 148 -9.94 6.43 -5.79
C LEU A 148 -8.87 7.47 -5.48
N LYS A 149 -7.68 7.31 -6.07
CA LYS A 149 -6.48 8.08 -5.76
C LYS A 149 -5.60 8.24 -7.01
N PRO A 150 -4.85 9.36 -7.15
CA PRO A 150 -3.84 9.50 -8.19
C PRO A 150 -2.94 8.27 -8.22
N THR A 151 -2.90 7.60 -9.37
CA THR A 151 -2.24 6.30 -9.53
C THR A 151 -1.45 6.30 -10.83
N VAL A 152 -0.20 5.85 -10.77
CA VAL A 152 0.66 5.67 -11.94
C VAL A 152 1.16 4.23 -11.97
N THR A 153 1.19 3.65 -13.16
CA THR A 153 1.82 2.35 -13.39
C THR A 153 3.32 2.52 -13.60
N LEU A 154 4.11 1.54 -13.21
CA LEU A 154 5.53 1.42 -13.59
C LEU A 154 5.68 0.16 -14.45
N HIS A 155 6.04 0.29 -15.72
CA HIS A 155 6.25 -0.88 -16.55
C HIS A 155 7.57 -1.56 -16.16
N VAL A 156 7.48 -2.85 -15.87
CA VAL A 156 8.62 -3.68 -15.49
C VAL A 156 8.76 -4.75 -16.56
N PRO A 157 9.88 -4.77 -17.30
CA PRO A 157 10.12 -5.80 -18.31
C PRO A 157 10.02 -7.21 -17.74
N SER A 158 9.50 -8.14 -18.53
CA SER A 158 9.36 -9.54 -18.13
C SER A 158 10.69 -10.32 -18.16
N SER A 159 11.69 -9.81 -18.89
CA SER A 159 13.05 -10.36 -18.99
C SER A 159 14.08 -9.30 -18.63
N LYS A 160 15.29 -9.74 -18.29
CA LYS A 160 16.47 -8.89 -18.05
C LYS A 160 17.65 -9.29 -18.93
N GLU A 161 17.41 -10.12 -19.95
CA GLU A 161 18.47 -10.74 -20.74
C GLU A 161 19.01 -9.83 -21.84
N ARG A 162 18.17 -8.92 -22.35
CA ARG A 162 18.54 -8.04 -23.47
C ARG A 162 18.71 -6.63 -22.96
N ASP A 163 19.67 -5.91 -23.54
CA ASP A 163 19.89 -4.49 -23.27
C ASP A 163 18.62 -3.66 -23.50
N ALA A 164 17.84 -4.00 -24.53
CA ALA A 164 16.56 -3.34 -24.82
C ALA A 164 15.54 -3.44 -23.67
N ASP A 165 15.50 -4.55 -22.94
CA ASP A 165 14.62 -4.71 -21.78
C ASP A 165 15.06 -3.77 -20.65
N MET A 166 16.37 -3.70 -20.39
CA MET A 166 16.93 -2.83 -19.37
C MET A 166 16.76 -1.35 -19.73
N GLU A 167 16.95 -0.97 -21.00
CA GLU A 167 16.72 0.37 -21.51
C GLU A 167 15.26 0.80 -21.32
N GLU A 168 14.29 -0.09 -21.58
CA GLU A 168 12.88 0.18 -21.37
C GLU A 168 12.59 0.48 -19.90
N TYR A 169 13.12 -0.33 -18.97
CA TYR A 169 12.97 -0.07 -17.54
C TYR A 169 13.60 1.27 -17.13
N VAL A 170 14.79 1.59 -17.64
CA VAL A 170 15.45 2.86 -17.37
C VAL A 170 14.60 4.04 -17.86
N ARG A 171 13.99 3.96 -19.05
CA ARG A 171 13.07 5.00 -19.55
C ARG A 171 11.86 5.16 -18.63
N GLU A 172 11.32 4.07 -18.11
CA GLU A 172 10.23 4.11 -17.13
C GLU A 172 10.63 4.78 -15.81
N LEU A 173 11.87 4.58 -15.35
CA LEU A 173 12.40 5.31 -14.19
C LEU A 173 12.47 6.81 -14.46
N TYR A 174 13.01 7.22 -15.61
CA TYR A 174 13.06 8.64 -16.00
C TYR A 174 11.67 9.25 -16.19
N ARG A 175 10.68 8.48 -16.63
CA ARG A 175 9.27 8.92 -16.70
C ARG A 175 8.67 9.14 -15.31
N LEU A 176 9.06 8.35 -14.32
CA LEU A 176 8.54 8.47 -12.95
C LEU A 176 9.07 9.71 -12.21
N ILE A 177 10.31 10.15 -12.50
CA ILE A 177 10.94 11.30 -11.83
C ILE A 177 10.07 12.57 -11.88
N PRO A 178 9.65 13.11 -13.05
CA PRO A 178 8.88 14.34 -13.10
C PRO A 178 7.50 14.21 -12.42
N ILE A 179 6.93 13.01 -12.39
CA ILE A 179 5.66 12.73 -11.69
C ILE A 179 5.87 12.83 -10.17
N LEU A 180 7.00 12.33 -9.65
CA LEU A 180 7.33 12.46 -8.23
C LEU A 180 7.64 13.92 -7.86
N GLU A 181 8.35 14.65 -8.73
CA GLU A 181 8.60 16.09 -8.56
C GLU A 181 7.29 16.89 -8.51
N GLU A 182 6.33 16.63 -9.38
CA GLU A 182 5.01 17.29 -9.35
C GLU A 182 4.25 17.03 -8.04
N VAL A 183 4.37 15.82 -7.48
CA VAL A 183 3.72 15.47 -6.20
C VAL A 183 4.38 16.16 -5.01
N THR A 184 5.68 16.42 -5.09
CA THR A 184 6.50 16.89 -3.96
C THR A 184 6.70 18.40 -3.95
N GLY A 185 6.62 19.05 -5.12
CA GLY A 185 6.83 20.49 -5.30
C GLY A 185 8.30 20.90 -5.30
#